data_AF-A0A7X8ZVJ5-F1
#
_entry.id   AF-A0A7X8ZVJ5-F1
#
_cell.length_a   1.000
_cell.length_b   1.000
_cell.length_c   1.000
_cell.angle_alpha   90.00
_cell.angle_beta   90.00
_cell.angle_gamma   90.00
#
_symmetry.space_group_name_H-M   'P 1'
#
loop_
_entity.id
_entity.type
_entity.pdbx_description
1 polymer ?
#
loop_
_entity_poly.entity_id
_entity_poly.type
_entity_poly.pdbx_seq_one_letter_code
_entity_poly.pdbx_strand_id
1 'polypeptide(L)'
;MKLSVFVDGQKAGTKNITLSRNLTIYFGEIEKYVKSFIKDRARGDVRLMTTYYDIEGIEISYTSSKPEIVDNTGKYYNHEYDEEIVFDVVVSYRGKTHEFQVKHISVGLPDLDKIAKIDEWLREQLANMPFEDGTELPVTHPFYGGRIRWICEDPFVVLNNKDFFLPMDEGTYMLMAEVNYPGAFEYFQYFVDLPATDVKDPLERAKRFLAVATPKEIEEFIVLYKGDSVNITRNIIGSDVKWQVHGGTKPEVPQSELDRRMYEGYTMPNDDNVLWIVVHETGMKTVGLFAEAFDKIQWDRATGDSKPDSVSWHYTVDDHQIIQNYEDKIACWHAGDRTAIGGGNKNGIGIEMCINPDGKYDASLRNDARLVASLLIKYNLNMANVKRHRDFMSKDCPETMIRERRWFEFLDLVAKEYISQTLLAQFEISYEFDSEVLAAWQIAGVYQNTASSPEEVNVVAKIEGTELNLTIKLN
;
A
#
# COMPACT_ATOMS: atom_id res chain seq x y z
N MET A 1 -15.08 -55.61 39.87
CA MET A 1 -16.13 -56.51 39.35
C MET A 1 -15.70 -57.97 39.52
N LYS A 2 -16.63 -58.88 39.78
CA LYS A 2 -16.34 -60.30 40.03
C LYS A 2 -17.09 -61.14 39.00
N LEU A 3 -16.37 -61.68 38.01
CA LEU A 3 -16.95 -62.49 36.94
C LEU A 3 -16.85 -63.97 37.31
N SER A 4 -17.96 -64.68 37.22
CA SER A 4 -17.95 -66.14 37.32
C SER A 4 -17.61 -66.72 35.95
N VAL A 5 -16.63 -67.61 35.90
CA VAL A 5 -16.22 -68.31 34.67
C VAL A 5 -16.82 -69.70 34.72
N PHE A 6 -17.46 -70.11 33.63
CA PHE A 6 -18.11 -71.42 33.48
C PHE A 6 -17.47 -72.18 32.32
N VAL A 7 -17.30 -73.50 32.49
CA VAL A 7 -16.85 -74.44 31.45
C VAL A 7 -17.85 -75.59 31.45
N ASP A 8 -18.38 -75.96 30.28
CA ASP A 8 -19.41 -77.00 30.10
C ASP A 8 -20.63 -76.84 31.04
N GLY A 9 -21.05 -75.60 31.27
CA GLY A 9 -22.20 -75.27 32.12
C GLY A 9 -21.94 -75.33 33.63
N GLN A 10 -20.74 -75.73 34.08
CA GLN A 10 -20.35 -75.74 35.50
C GLN A 10 -19.43 -74.57 35.85
N LYS A 11 -19.61 -73.98 37.05
CA LYS A 11 -18.81 -72.83 37.50
C LYS A 11 -17.36 -73.27 37.76
N ALA A 12 -16.48 -72.98 36.82
CA ALA A 12 -15.07 -73.33 36.88
C ALA A 12 -14.25 -72.41 37.80
N GLY A 13 -14.70 -71.18 38.04
CA GLY A 13 -13.99 -70.28 38.94
C GLY A 13 -14.59 -68.88 39.00
N THR A 14 -13.88 -67.99 39.70
CA THR A 14 -14.24 -66.57 39.74
C THR A 14 -13.03 -65.69 39.49
N LYS A 15 -13.11 -64.83 38.47
CA LYS A 15 -12.08 -63.84 38.14
C LYS A 15 -12.48 -62.49 38.74
N ASN A 16 -11.66 -61.98 39.65
CA ASN A 16 -11.79 -60.61 40.14
C ASN A 16 -11.13 -59.68 39.12
N ILE A 17 -11.88 -58.72 38.60
CA ILE A 17 -11.39 -57.65 37.73
C ILE A 17 -11.46 -56.34 38.50
N THR A 18 -10.30 -55.71 38.70
CA THR A 18 -10.21 -54.35 39.21
C THR A 18 -10.06 -53.42 38.01
N LEU A 19 -11.11 -52.66 37.71
CA LEU A 19 -11.00 -51.57 36.76
C LEU A 19 -10.45 -50.36 37.51
N SER A 20 -9.27 -49.89 37.12
CA SER A 20 -8.70 -48.65 37.63
C SER A 20 -8.34 -47.76 36.47
N ARG A 21 -8.48 -46.44 36.65
CA ARG A 21 -8.15 -45.47 35.61
C ARG A 21 -6.63 -45.37 35.52
N ASN A 22 -6.08 -45.49 34.31
CA ASN A 22 -4.69 -45.19 34.06
C ASN A 22 -4.50 -43.67 34.18
N LEU A 23 -3.96 -43.21 35.30
CA LEU A 23 -3.83 -41.78 35.60
C LEU A 23 -2.89 -41.06 34.64
N THR A 24 -1.86 -41.73 34.11
CA THR A 24 -0.96 -41.13 33.12
C THR A 24 -1.70 -40.81 31.82
N ILE A 25 -2.46 -41.78 31.28
CA ILE A 25 -3.28 -41.55 30.09
C ILE A 25 -4.33 -40.48 30.39
N TYR A 26 -4.95 -40.53 31.57
CA TYR A 26 -6.02 -39.62 31.93
C TYR A 26 -5.55 -38.16 32.09
N PHE A 27 -4.41 -37.93 32.75
CA PHE A 27 -3.80 -36.61 32.82
C PHE A 27 -3.40 -36.11 31.44
N GLY A 28 -2.91 -36.98 30.55
CA GLY A 28 -2.64 -36.62 29.15
C GLY A 28 -3.88 -36.14 28.38
N GLU A 29 -5.05 -36.74 28.61
CA GLU A 29 -6.31 -36.26 28.02
C GLU A 29 -6.78 -34.92 28.62
N ILE A 30 -6.59 -34.72 29.94
CA ILE A 30 -6.89 -33.42 30.59
C ILE A 30 -5.97 -32.32 30.06
N GLU A 31 -4.68 -32.61 29.87
CA GLU A 31 -3.73 -31.67 29.30
C GLU A 31 -4.13 -31.24 27.88
N LYS A 32 -4.50 -32.19 27.01
CA LYS A 32 -5.02 -31.88 25.68
C LYS A 32 -6.28 -31.02 25.75
N TYR A 33 -7.18 -31.33 26.67
CA TYR A 33 -8.38 -30.54 26.91
C TYR A 33 -8.04 -29.11 27.30
N VAL A 34 -7.21 -28.89 28.33
CA VAL A 34 -6.80 -27.54 28.78
C VAL A 34 -6.16 -26.76 27.64
N LYS A 35 -5.20 -27.37 26.93
CA LYS A 35 -4.52 -26.74 25.79
C LYS A 35 -5.50 -26.31 24.69
N SER A 36 -6.61 -27.03 24.49
CA SER A 36 -7.58 -26.69 23.44
C SER A 36 -8.38 -25.39 23.69
N PHE A 37 -8.42 -24.86 24.92
CA PHE A 37 -9.13 -23.62 25.25
C PHE A 37 -8.23 -22.37 25.26
N ILE A 38 -6.92 -22.55 25.39
CA ILE A 38 -5.96 -21.46 25.39
C ILE A 38 -5.51 -21.23 23.95
N LYS A 39 -5.88 -20.08 23.39
CA LYS A 39 -5.43 -19.69 22.05
C LYS A 39 -3.94 -19.39 22.08
N ASP A 40 -3.24 -19.73 21.00
CA ASP A 40 -1.83 -19.40 20.84
C ASP A 40 -1.57 -17.89 20.85
N ARG A 41 -2.51 -17.08 20.34
CA ARG A 41 -2.42 -15.61 20.28
C ARG A 41 -3.80 -14.96 20.40
N ALA A 42 -3.96 -13.99 21.32
CA ALA A 42 -5.19 -13.21 21.43
C ALA A 42 -4.99 -11.89 22.20
N ARG A 43 -5.88 -10.92 21.97
CA ARG A 43 -6.08 -9.76 22.83
C ARG A 43 -7.33 -9.99 23.68
N GLY A 44 -7.26 -9.70 24.97
CA GLY A 44 -8.36 -9.91 25.92
C GLY A 44 -8.23 -11.19 26.72
N ASP A 45 -9.25 -11.49 27.53
CA ASP A 45 -9.21 -12.56 28.53
C ASP A 45 -8.91 -13.93 27.90
N VAL A 46 -8.04 -14.69 28.57
CA VAL A 46 -7.67 -16.06 28.23
C VAL A 46 -8.60 -17.01 28.96
N ARG A 47 -9.20 -17.95 28.23
CA ARG A 47 -10.11 -18.93 28.82
C ARG A 47 -9.32 -20.05 29.53
N LEU A 48 -9.09 -19.89 30.82
CA LEU A 48 -8.45 -20.89 31.67
C LEU A 48 -9.49 -21.84 32.29
N MET A 49 -9.45 -23.11 31.90
CA MET A 49 -10.41 -24.11 32.38
C MET A 49 -10.03 -24.60 33.79
N THR A 50 -10.92 -24.42 34.76
CA THR A 50 -10.72 -24.90 36.14
C THR A 50 -11.35 -26.27 36.40
N THR A 51 -12.16 -26.78 35.47
CA THR A 51 -12.86 -28.07 35.55
C THR A 51 -12.64 -28.92 34.30
N TYR A 52 -12.91 -30.23 34.40
CA TYR A 52 -12.85 -31.18 33.28
C TYR A 52 -14.16 -31.97 33.19
N TYR A 53 -15.04 -31.61 32.24
CA TYR A 53 -16.37 -32.21 32.03
C TYR A 53 -17.23 -32.36 33.31
N ASP A 54 -17.12 -31.40 34.24
CA ASP A 54 -17.81 -31.41 35.54
C ASP A 54 -17.58 -32.66 36.40
N ILE A 55 -16.46 -33.36 36.17
CA ILE A 55 -16.07 -34.52 36.96
C ILE A 55 -15.54 -34.05 38.32
N GLU A 56 -16.19 -34.49 39.40
CA GLU A 56 -15.78 -34.15 40.78
C GLU A 56 -14.35 -34.62 41.11
N GLY A 57 -13.63 -33.79 41.86
CA GLY A 57 -12.33 -34.09 42.44
C GLY A 57 -11.13 -33.81 41.53
N ILE A 58 -11.35 -33.21 40.35
CA ILE A 58 -10.29 -32.64 39.51
C ILE A 58 -10.19 -31.15 39.81
N GLU A 59 -8.99 -30.71 40.19
CA GLU A 59 -8.68 -29.30 40.39
C GLU A 59 -7.59 -28.90 39.38
N ILE A 60 -7.81 -27.82 38.64
CA ILE A 60 -6.86 -27.26 37.68
C ILE A 60 -6.52 -25.85 38.14
N SER A 61 -5.25 -25.57 38.36
CA SER A 61 -4.75 -24.24 38.71
C SER A 61 -3.67 -23.77 37.74
N TYR A 62 -3.50 -22.45 37.66
CA TYR A 62 -2.63 -21.78 36.72
C TYR A 62 -1.75 -20.78 37.45
N THR A 63 -0.49 -20.67 37.04
CA THR A 63 0.40 -19.57 37.41
C THR A 63 0.91 -18.93 36.14
N SER A 64 0.61 -17.64 35.95
CA SER A 64 1.10 -16.86 34.84
C SER A 64 2.54 -16.40 35.07
N SER A 65 3.37 -16.46 34.04
CA SER A 65 4.71 -15.88 34.04
C SER A 65 4.73 -14.34 34.07
N LYS A 66 3.61 -13.69 33.71
CA LYS A 66 3.44 -12.22 33.68
C LYS A 66 2.03 -11.84 34.16
N PRO A 67 1.75 -11.96 35.47
CA PRO A 67 0.42 -11.72 36.04
C PRO A 67 -0.08 -10.27 35.86
N GLU A 68 0.83 -9.33 35.60
CA GLU A 68 0.52 -7.94 35.24
C GLU A 68 -0.05 -7.76 33.83
N ILE A 69 0.07 -8.78 32.96
CA ILE A 69 -0.47 -8.79 31.58
C ILE A 69 -1.67 -9.72 31.48
N VAL A 70 -1.52 -10.98 31.93
CA VAL A 70 -2.63 -11.92 32.08
C VAL A 70 -2.47 -12.60 33.43
N ASP A 71 -3.45 -12.42 34.32
CA ASP A 71 -3.36 -12.98 35.66
C ASP A 71 -3.68 -14.49 35.70
N ASN A 72 -3.59 -15.07 36.91
CA ASN A 72 -3.83 -16.50 37.14
C ASN A 72 -5.29 -16.94 36.90
N THR A 73 -6.22 -15.99 36.71
CA THR A 73 -7.62 -16.25 36.34
C THR A 73 -7.86 -16.17 34.83
N GLY A 74 -6.84 -15.74 34.08
CA GLY A 74 -6.93 -15.49 32.65
C GLY A 74 -7.40 -14.07 32.32
N LYS A 75 -7.53 -13.19 33.32
CA LYS A 75 -7.95 -11.81 33.08
C LYS A 75 -6.82 -11.03 32.43
N TYR A 76 -7.16 -10.34 31.34
CA TYR A 76 -6.23 -9.54 30.55
C TYR A 76 -6.11 -8.10 31.06
N TYR A 77 -4.90 -7.56 30.95
CA TYR A 77 -4.56 -6.18 31.24
C TYR A 77 -3.87 -5.55 30.03
N ASN A 78 -4.19 -4.27 29.78
CA ASN A 78 -3.62 -3.54 28.65
C ASN A 78 -2.10 -3.41 28.81
N HIS A 79 -1.41 -3.70 27.73
CA HIS A 79 0.04 -3.61 27.61
C HIS A 79 0.38 -3.21 26.17
N GLU A 80 1.60 -2.71 25.97
CA GLU A 80 1.98 -2.03 24.73
C GLU A 80 2.37 -3.01 23.61
N TYR A 81 3.15 -4.04 23.94
CA TYR A 81 3.78 -4.95 22.97
C TYR A 81 3.13 -6.32 23.01
N ASP A 82 3.31 -7.12 21.96
CA ASP A 82 2.93 -8.53 22.02
C ASP A 82 3.89 -9.26 22.98
N GLU A 83 3.35 -9.94 23.98
CA GLU A 83 4.14 -10.54 25.06
C GLU A 83 3.84 -12.04 25.16
N GLU A 84 4.89 -12.87 25.13
CA GLU A 84 4.76 -14.30 25.44
C GLU A 84 4.50 -14.48 26.93
N ILE A 85 3.40 -15.17 27.23
CA ILE A 85 2.96 -15.62 28.55
C ILE A 85 3.09 -17.14 28.58
N VAL A 86 3.71 -17.66 29.63
CA VAL A 86 3.74 -19.08 29.94
C VAL A 86 2.87 -19.33 31.16
N PHE A 87 1.87 -20.18 31.02
CA PHE A 87 1.09 -20.67 32.15
C PHE A 87 1.66 -22.00 32.63
N ASP A 88 2.13 -22.03 33.87
CA ASP A 88 2.38 -23.28 34.59
C ASP A 88 1.04 -23.82 35.09
N VAL A 89 0.67 -25.01 34.61
CA VAL A 89 -0.62 -25.65 34.90
C VAL A 89 -0.41 -26.84 35.83
N VAL A 90 -1.17 -26.88 36.92
CA VAL A 90 -1.18 -28.01 37.86
C VAL A 90 -2.56 -28.65 37.86
N VAL A 91 -2.62 -29.94 37.55
CA VAL A 91 -3.84 -30.75 37.63
C VAL A 91 -3.73 -31.72 38.80
N SER A 92 -4.64 -31.60 39.76
CA SER A 92 -4.71 -32.48 40.93
C SER A 92 -5.91 -33.42 40.83
N TYR A 93 -5.67 -34.73 41.01
CA TYR A 93 -6.73 -35.75 41.11
C TYR A 93 -6.31 -36.88 42.05
N ARG A 94 -7.12 -37.15 43.08
CA ARG A 94 -6.91 -38.23 44.07
C ARG A 94 -5.52 -38.24 44.70
N GLY A 95 -5.01 -37.06 45.07
CA GLY A 95 -3.70 -36.90 45.72
C GLY A 95 -2.49 -37.10 44.79
N LYS A 96 -2.70 -37.17 43.47
CA LYS A 96 -1.64 -37.10 42.47
C LYS A 96 -1.75 -35.80 41.68
N THR A 97 -0.59 -35.26 41.28
CA THR A 97 -0.47 -34.08 40.44
C THR A 97 0.10 -34.42 39.07
N HIS A 98 -0.25 -33.61 38.09
CA HIS A 98 0.38 -33.57 36.77
C HIS A 98 0.61 -32.11 36.40
N GLU A 99 1.82 -31.79 35.96
CA GLU A 99 2.27 -30.43 35.70
C GLU A 99 2.71 -30.31 34.24
N PHE A 100 2.32 -29.22 33.60
CA PHE A 100 2.72 -28.90 32.23
C PHE A 100 2.63 -27.40 31.97
N GLN A 101 3.22 -26.96 30.86
CA GLN A 101 3.18 -25.56 30.44
C GLN A 101 2.30 -25.37 29.21
N VAL A 102 1.66 -24.20 29.14
CA VAL A 102 0.95 -23.71 27.95
C VAL A 102 1.44 -22.31 27.63
N LYS A 103 1.81 -22.08 26.37
CA LYS A 103 2.23 -20.78 25.88
C LYS A 103 1.05 -20.01 25.29
N HIS A 104 1.05 -18.70 25.46
CA HIS A 104 0.08 -17.77 24.91
C HIS A 104 0.77 -16.44 24.57
N ILE A 105 0.58 -15.91 23.37
CA ILE A 105 0.99 -14.56 23.00
C ILE A 105 -0.17 -13.61 23.32
N SER A 106 -0.01 -12.81 24.37
CA SER A 106 -0.94 -11.71 24.65
C SER A 106 -0.65 -10.58 23.67
N VAL A 107 -1.67 -10.17 22.92
CA VAL A 107 -1.53 -9.14 21.89
C VAL A 107 -1.58 -7.77 22.56
N GLY A 108 -0.53 -6.97 22.32
CA GLY A 108 -0.41 -5.58 22.78
C GLY A 108 -1.34 -4.66 22.00
N LEU A 109 -0.96 -3.40 21.82
CA LEU A 109 -1.81 -2.41 21.16
C LEU A 109 -2.28 -2.90 19.76
N PRO A 110 -3.57 -2.70 19.40
CA PRO A 110 -4.06 -2.89 18.04
C PRO A 110 -3.24 -2.08 17.03
N ASP A 111 -3.17 -2.56 15.78
CA ASP A 111 -2.38 -1.92 14.73
C ASP A 111 -2.78 -0.45 14.51
N LEU A 112 -4.06 -0.11 14.60
CA LEU A 112 -4.53 1.29 14.52
C LEU A 112 -4.04 2.17 15.67
N ASP A 113 -4.01 1.63 16.90
CA ASP A 113 -3.53 2.37 18.06
C ASP A 113 -1.99 2.55 18.00
N LYS A 114 -1.27 1.55 17.46
CA LYS A 114 0.16 1.67 17.16
C LYS A 114 0.41 2.75 16.12
N ILE A 115 -0.38 2.78 15.03
CA ILE A 115 -0.30 3.81 13.99
C ILE A 115 -0.47 5.22 14.58
N ALA A 116 -1.43 5.42 15.50
CA ALA A 116 -1.61 6.70 16.18
C ALA A 116 -0.36 7.10 17.00
N LYS A 117 0.26 6.13 17.69
CA LYS A 117 1.53 6.36 18.41
C LYS A 117 2.69 6.72 17.47
N ILE A 118 2.72 6.13 16.28
CA ILE A 118 3.71 6.46 15.26
C ILE A 118 3.49 7.87 14.71
N ASP A 119 2.25 8.31 14.48
CA ASP A 119 1.99 9.70 14.06
C ASP A 119 2.48 10.71 15.10
N GLU A 120 2.14 10.52 16.37
CA GLU A 120 2.63 11.36 17.48
C GLU A 120 4.16 11.44 17.47
N TRP A 121 4.82 10.29 17.36
CA TRP A 121 6.28 10.21 17.31
C TRP A 121 6.87 10.90 16.06
N LEU A 122 6.30 10.69 14.88
CA LEU A 122 6.78 11.31 13.63
C LEU A 122 6.70 12.84 13.70
N ARG A 123 5.63 13.41 14.30
CA ARG A 123 5.52 14.86 14.51
C ARG A 123 6.68 15.39 15.36
N GLU A 124 7.02 14.70 16.44
CA GLU A 124 8.14 15.08 17.30
C GLU A 124 9.49 14.89 16.60
N GLN A 125 9.68 13.81 15.84
CA GLN A 125 10.91 13.56 15.11
C GLN A 125 11.15 14.64 14.05
N LEU A 126 10.17 14.88 13.17
CA LEU A 126 10.32 15.83 12.06
C LEU A 126 10.50 17.27 12.56
N ALA A 127 9.87 17.66 13.65
CA ALA A 127 10.03 18.99 14.24
C ALA A 127 11.46 19.27 14.77
N ASN A 128 12.22 18.22 15.09
CA ASN A 128 13.56 18.34 15.66
C ASN A 128 14.66 17.81 14.71
N MET A 129 14.30 17.36 13.52
CA MET A 129 15.22 16.76 12.56
C MET A 129 15.97 17.85 11.79
N PRO A 130 17.32 17.83 11.74
CA PRO A 130 18.05 18.63 10.78
C PRO A 130 17.89 18.01 9.39
N PHE A 131 17.51 18.84 8.41
CA PHE A 131 17.38 18.42 7.02
C PHE A 131 18.62 18.81 6.20
N GLU A 132 19.22 17.82 5.56
CA GLU A 132 20.33 17.93 4.63
C GLU A 132 20.16 16.91 3.50
N ASP A 133 20.95 17.06 2.44
CA ASP A 133 20.93 16.08 1.36
C ASP A 133 21.36 14.69 1.85
N GLY A 134 20.47 13.70 1.71
CA GLY A 134 20.69 12.34 2.21
C GLY A 134 20.19 12.08 3.64
N THR A 135 19.45 13.01 4.26
CA THR A 135 18.78 12.76 5.56
C THR A 135 17.99 11.44 5.53
N GLU A 136 18.20 10.60 6.53
CA GLU A 136 17.48 9.34 6.66
C GLU A 136 16.09 9.58 7.28
N LEU A 137 15.06 9.62 6.44
CA LEU A 137 13.68 9.65 6.93
C LEU A 137 13.33 8.34 7.66
N PRO A 138 12.53 8.38 8.75
CA PRO A 138 12.19 7.17 9.50
C PRO A 138 11.41 6.18 8.65
N VAL A 139 11.90 4.94 8.51
CA VAL A 139 11.23 3.87 7.74
C VAL A 139 10.51 2.84 8.62
N THR A 140 10.67 2.94 9.93
CA THR A 140 10.00 2.11 10.94
C THR A 140 10.06 2.81 12.29
N HIS A 141 9.09 2.56 13.18
CA HIS A 141 9.16 3.03 14.55
C HIS A 141 10.01 2.07 15.40
N PRO A 142 10.97 2.54 16.22
CA PRO A 142 11.91 1.69 16.94
C PRO A 142 11.25 0.67 17.89
N PHE A 143 10.13 1.05 18.50
CA PHE A 143 9.40 0.17 19.43
C PHE A 143 8.19 -0.52 18.80
N TYR A 144 7.25 0.24 18.23
CA TYR A 144 6.04 -0.33 17.63
C TYR A 144 6.28 -1.02 16.28
N GLY A 145 7.40 -0.79 15.60
CA GLY A 145 7.69 -1.33 14.27
C GLY A 145 6.88 -0.62 13.18
N GLY A 146 6.25 -1.41 12.31
CA GLY A 146 5.52 -0.89 11.14
C GLY A 146 6.46 -0.40 10.03
N ARG A 147 5.99 -0.43 8.79
CA ARG A 147 6.72 0.14 7.65
C ARG A 147 6.25 1.57 7.43
N ILE A 148 7.18 2.50 7.26
CA ILE A 148 6.90 3.90 6.96
C ILE A 148 7.47 4.20 5.56
N ARG A 149 6.65 4.79 4.70
CA ARG A 149 7.00 5.23 3.35
C ARG A 149 6.68 6.70 3.20
N TRP A 150 7.46 7.42 2.40
CA TRP A 150 7.36 8.86 2.26
C TRP A 150 7.12 9.28 0.82
N ILE A 151 6.46 10.42 0.64
CA ILE A 151 6.37 11.20 -0.61
C ILE A 151 6.42 12.67 -0.20
N CYS A 152 7.05 13.54 -0.99
CA CYS A 152 6.95 14.98 -0.81
C CYS A 152 6.03 15.59 -1.88
N GLU A 153 5.41 16.73 -1.58
CA GLU A 153 4.67 17.48 -2.58
C GLU A 153 5.53 17.89 -3.77
N ASP A 154 6.79 18.24 -3.53
CA ASP A 154 7.83 18.39 -4.56
C ASP A 154 8.43 17.02 -4.89
N PRO A 155 8.25 16.51 -6.12
CA PRO A 155 8.81 15.23 -6.56
C PRO A 155 10.31 15.08 -6.35
N PHE A 156 11.07 16.18 -6.35
CA PHE A 156 12.52 16.15 -6.22
C PHE A 156 13.02 15.85 -4.81
N VAL A 157 12.16 15.96 -3.79
CA VAL A 157 12.59 15.92 -2.37
C VAL A 157 12.61 14.51 -1.80
N VAL A 158 11.68 13.64 -2.20
CA VAL A 158 11.64 12.23 -1.74
C VAL A 158 11.49 11.28 -2.92
N LEU A 159 12.43 10.34 -3.05
CA LEU A 159 12.43 9.26 -4.03
C LEU A 159 12.55 7.88 -3.36
N ASN A 160 12.15 6.83 -4.07
CA ASN A 160 12.09 5.44 -3.59
C ASN A 160 11.37 5.30 -2.23
N ASN A 161 10.42 6.18 -1.98
CA ASN A 161 9.71 6.35 -0.72
C ASN A 161 10.56 6.62 0.54
N LYS A 162 11.84 7.00 0.42
CA LYS A 162 12.73 7.19 1.58
C LYS A 162 13.95 8.06 1.33
N ASP A 163 14.47 8.08 0.11
CA ASP A 163 15.71 8.77 -0.21
C ASP A 163 15.39 10.27 -0.27
N PHE A 164 16.06 11.06 0.57
CA PHE A 164 15.75 12.47 0.78
C PHE A 164 16.78 13.39 0.13
N PHE A 165 16.27 14.45 -0.48
CA PHE A 165 17.03 15.45 -1.20
C PHE A 165 16.47 16.83 -0.84
N LEU A 166 17.32 17.82 -0.65
CA LEU A 166 16.85 19.18 -0.40
C LEU A 166 16.21 19.77 -1.68
N PRO A 167 15.15 20.58 -1.54
CA PRO A 167 14.49 21.27 -2.65
C PRO A 167 15.38 22.35 -3.27
N MET A 168 15.00 22.87 -4.44
CA MET A 168 15.76 23.96 -5.08
C MET A 168 15.70 25.28 -4.33
N ASP A 169 14.55 25.56 -3.72
CA ASP A 169 14.24 26.77 -2.99
C ASP A 169 13.96 26.43 -1.53
N GLU A 170 14.31 27.34 -0.63
CA GLU A 170 13.95 27.19 0.78
C GLU A 170 12.45 27.47 0.96
N GLY A 171 11.82 26.78 1.90
CA GLY A 171 10.41 26.98 2.16
C GLY A 171 9.79 25.89 3.02
N THR A 172 8.48 26.00 3.23
CA THR A 172 7.69 24.97 3.89
C THR A 172 7.17 23.97 2.86
N TYR A 173 7.49 22.70 3.05
CA TYR A 173 7.10 21.61 2.16
C TYR A 173 6.24 20.59 2.88
N MET A 174 5.23 20.07 2.19
CA MET A 174 4.41 18.97 2.68
C MET A 174 5.07 17.61 2.41
N LEU A 175 5.33 16.86 3.48
CA LEU A 175 5.66 15.44 3.46
C LEU A 175 4.41 14.60 3.75
N MET A 176 4.16 13.60 2.90
CA MET A 176 3.15 12.57 3.10
C MET A 176 3.82 11.28 3.57
N ALA A 177 3.33 10.70 4.66
CA ALA A 177 3.76 9.40 5.14
C ALA A 177 2.64 8.37 4.98
N GLU A 178 2.98 7.16 4.57
CA GLU A 178 2.15 5.97 4.78
C GLU A 178 2.76 5.16 5.91
N VAL A 179 1.97 4.88 6.94
CA VAL A 179 2.34 3.96 8.02
C VAL A 179 1.56 2.67 7.83
N ASN A 180 2.27 1.56 7.72
CA ASN A 180 1.73 0.29 7.28
C ASN A 180 2.04 -0.85 8.27
N TYR A 181 0.98 -1.55 8.68
CA TYR A 181 1.00 -2.81 9.42
C TYR A 181 0.24 -3.89 8.66
N PRO A 182 0.47 -5.19 8.93
CA PRO A 182 -0.30 -6.26 8.31
C PRO A 182 -1.82 -6.07 8.42
N GLY A 183 -2.33 -5.61 9.57
CA GLY A 183 -3.77 -5.45 9.80
C GLY A 183 -4.35 -4.06 9.51
N ALA A 184 -3.53 -3.02 9.36
CA ALA A 184 -3.98 -1.64 9.16
C ALA A 184 -2.93 -0.77 8.46
N PHE A 185 -3.36 0.30 7.79
CA PHE A 185 -2.47 1.34 7.31
C PHE A 185 -3.19 2.68 7.32
N GLU A 186 -2.45 3.76 7.48
CA GLU A 186 -2.95 5.13 7.42
C GLU A 186 -1.97 6.06 6.71
N TYR A 187 -2.48 7.21 6.27
CA TYR A 187 -1.71 8.26 5.64
C TYR A 187 -1.70 9.52 6.51
N PHE A 188 -0.53 10.15 6.63
CA PHE A 188 -0.35 11.38 7.39
C PHE A 188 0.32 12.44 6.53
N GLN A 189 0.09 13.71 6.90
CA GLN A 189 0.70 14.87 6.29
C GLN A 189 1.43 15.68 7.36
N TYR A 190 2.64 16.12 7.03
CA TYR A 190 3.51 16.93 7.85
C TYR A 190 4.03 18.10 7.02
N PHE A 191 4.07 19.29 7.59
CA PHE A 191 4.68 20.45 6.97
C PHE A 191 6.02 20.70 7.66
N VAL A 192 7.09 20.75 6.87
CA VAL A 192 8.46 20.91 7.36
C VAL A 192 9.13 22.06 6.62
N ASP A 193 9.91 22.86 7.34
CA ASP A 193 10.73 23.91 6.73
C ASP A 193 12.03 23.30 6.24
N LEU A 194 12.28 23.38 4.94
CA LEU A 194 13.44 22.82 4.28
C LEU A 194 14.34 23.93 3.75
N PRO A 195 15.68 23.85 3.96
CA PRO A 195 16.62 24.72 3.28
C PRO A 195 16.75 24.34 1.80
N ALA A 196 17.26 25.26 1.00
CA ALA A 196 17.59 24.99 -0.39
C ALA A 196 18.83 24.08 -0.51
N THR A 197 18.86 23.17 -1.50
CA THR A 197 20.03 22.36 -1.85
C THR A 197 21.18 23.22 -2.35
N ASP A 198 22.41 22.85 -2.02
CA ASP A 198 23.62 23.42 -2.63
C ASP A 198 23.91 22.86 -4.03
N VAL A 199 23.31 21.72 -4.41
CA VAL A 199 23.49 21.08 -5.72
C VAL A 199 22.61 21.78 -6.76
N LYS A 200 23.06 22.95 -7.24
CA LYS A 200 22.32 23.76 -8.21
C LYS A 200 22.48 23.32 -9.66
N ASP A 201 23.56 22.61 -9.99
CA ASP A 201 23.83 22.19 -11.36
C ASP A 201 22.85 21.11 -11.84
N PRO A 202 22.08 21.33 -12.92
CA PRO A 202 21.12 20.37 -13.44
C PRO A 202 21.73 19.02 -13.81
N LEU A 203 22.97 19.01 -14.34
CA LEU A 203 23.64 17.77 -14.74
C LEU A 203 23.98 16.89 -13.53
N GLU A 204 24.52 17.48 -12.45
CA GLU A 204 24.75 16.75 -11.20
C GLU A 204 23.46 16.23 -10.57
N ARG A 205 22.37 17.01 -10.61
CA ARG A 205 21.04 16.53 -10.16
C ARG A 205 20.53 15.37 -11.02
N ALA A 206 20.73 15.41 -12.34
CA ALA A 206 20.30 14.36 -13.26
C ALA A 206 21.06 13.05 -13.00
N LYS A 207 22.38 13.13 -12.79
CA LYS A 207 23.21 11.98 -12.40
C LYS A 207 22.75 11.39 -11.06
N ARG A 208 22.51 12.25 -10.06
CA ARG A 208 22.00 11.83 -8.74
C ARG A 208 20.64 11.16 -8.85
N PHE A 209 19.73 11.71 -9.65
CA PHE A 209 18.42 11.10 -9.91
C PHE A 209 18.57 9.71 -10.54
N LEU A 210 19.34 9.55 -11.62
CA LEU A 210 19.50 8.24 -12.27
C LEU A 210 20.16 7.21 -11.34
N ALA A 211 21.14 7.61 -10.55
CA ALA A 211 21.78 6.72 -9.58
C ALA A 211 20.81 6.20 -8.51
N VAL A 212 19.78 6.97 -8.16
CA VAL A 212 18.81 6.64 -7.12
C VAL A 212 17.58 5.96 -7.71
N ALA A 213 17.07 6.46 -8.83
CA ALA A 213 15.85 5.99 -9.47
C ALA A 213 16.02 4.64 -10.18
N THR A 214 17.25 4.30 -10.58
CA THR A 214 17.58 2.97 -11.11
C THR A 214 17.67 1.97 -9.94
N PRO A 215 16.76 0.98 -9.86
CA PRO A 215 16.76 0.03 -8.75
C PRO A 215 17.98 -0.88 -8.79
N LYS A 216 18.50 -1.22 -7.62
CA LYS A 216 19.61 -2.17 -7.48
C LYS A 216 19.16 -3.63 -7.62
N GLU A 217 17.90 -3.93 -7.34
CA GLU A 217 17.31 -5.28 -7.45
C GLU A 217 15.91 -5.17 -8.06
N ILE A 218 15.61 -6.04 -9.03
CA ILE A 218 14.37 -6.01 -9.81
C ILE A 218 13.93 -7.44 -10.11
N GLU A 219 12.68 -7.78 -9.78
CA GLU A 219 12.11 -9.10 -10.09
C GLU A 219 11.47 -9.14 -11.49
N GLU A 220 10.74 -8.09 -11.89
CA GLU A 220 9.91 -8.16 -13.10
C GLU A 220 9.85 -6.88 -13.94
N PHE A 221 10.59 -5.82 -13.58
CA PHE A 221 10.45 -4.55 -14.31
C PHE A 221 11.60 -3.54 -14.19
N ILE A 222 12.21 -3.20 -15.32
CA ILE A 222 13.24 -2.16 -15.43
C ILE A 222 12.62 -0.89 -16.01
N VAL A 223 12.95 0.29 -15.48
CA VAL A 223 12.68 1.58 -16.16
C VAL A 223 13.95 2.33 -16.34
N LEU A 224 14.18 2.78 -17.58
CA LEU A 224 15.20 3.75 -17.87
C LEU A 224 14.54 5.05 -18.30
N TYR A 225 14.74 6.06 -17.48
CA TYR A 225 14.12 7.36 -17.63
C TYR A 225 14.87 8.20 -18.65
N LYS A 226 14.25 8.46 -19.80
CA LYS A 226 14.85 9.23 -20.90
C LYS A 226 14.40 10.68 -21.01
N GLY A 227 13.42 11.08 -20.20
CA GLY A 227 12.78 12.39 -20.29
C GLY A 227 11.67 12.50 -21.34
N ASP A 228 11.31 11.40 -22.01
CA ASP A 228 10.18 11.40 -22.95
C ASP A 228 8.85 11.66 -22.24
N SER A 229 8.01 12.52 -22.84
CA SER A 229 6.63 12.73 -22.40
C SER A 229 5.69 11.65 -22.94
N VAL A 230 4.46 11.59 -22.42
CA VAL A 230 3.45 10.64 -22.91
C VAL A 230 3.02 10.93 -24.35
N ASN A 231 2.79 9.87 -25.12
CA ASN A 231 2.01 9.95 -26.35
C ASN A 231 0.52 9.73 -26.02
N ILE A 232 -0.35 10.65 -26.45
CA ILE A 232 -1.78 10.63 -26.15
C ILE A 232 -2.56 10.64 -27.46
N THR A 233 -3.35 9.60 -27.68
CA THR A 233 -4.38 9.58 -28.73
C THR A 233 -5.57 10.43 -28.28
N ARG A 234 -5.96 11.43 -29.08
CA ARG A 234 -7.05 12.36 -28.73
C ARG A 234 -8.29 12.08 -29.57
N ASN A 235 -9.27 11.42 -28.94
CA ASN A 235 -10.59 11.14 -29.50
C ASN A 235 -11.63 11.98 -28.75
N ILE A 236 -11.50 13.31 -28.89
CA ILE A 236 -12.29 14.27 -28.13
C ILE A 236 -13.77 14.22 -28.53
N ILE A 237 -14.62 13.96 -27.55
CA ILE A 237 -16.07 14.03 -27.65
C ILE A 237 -16.48 15.48 -27.38
N GLY A 238 -16.91 16.17 -28.44
CA GLY A 238 -17.36 17.56 -28.37
C GLY A 238 -18.79 17.71 -27.84
N SER A 239 -19.28 18.95 -27.84
CA SER A 239 -20.65 19.27 -27.40
C SER A 239 -21.75 18.92 -28.41
N ASP A 240 -21.37 18.66 -29.67
CA ASP A 240 -22.29 18.31 -30.77
C ASP A 240 -22.57 16.78 -30.77
N VAL A 241 -23.17 16.32 -29.68
CA VAL A 241 -23.53 14.92 -29.45
C VAL A 241 -24.95 14.80 -28.92
N LYS A 242 -25.59 13.64 -29.14
CA LYS A 242 -26.98 13.40 -28.77
C LYS A 242 -27.21 13.49 -27.26
N TRP A 243 -26.25 13.02 -26.46
CA TRP A 243 -26.31 13.04 -25.00
C TRP A 243 -25.07 13.70 -24.40
N GLN A 244 -25.26 14.81 -23.70
CA GLN A 244 -24.19 15.45 -22.93
C GLN A 244 -23.95 14.66 -21.63
N VAL A 245 -22.92 13.80 -21.66
CA VAL A 245 -22.53 12.93 -20.54
C VAL A 245 -21.38 13.52 -19.70
N HIS A 246 -21.04 14.78 -19.92
CA HIS A 246 -20.05 15.55 -19.17
C HIS A 246 -20.68 16.82 -18.60
N GLY A 247 -19.95 17.54 -17.76
CA GLY A 247 -20.33 18.86 -17.24
C GLY A 247 -19.90 20.00 -18.18
N GLY A 248 -20.08 21.25 -17.74
CA GLY A 248 -19.51 22.41 -18.44
C GLY A 248 -18.01 22.59 -18.14
N THR A 249 -17.48 23.75 -18.51
CA THR A 249 -16.14 24.19 -18.08
C THR A 249 -15.99 24.10 -16.56
N LYS A 250 -14.81 23.67 -16.09
CA LYS A 250 -14.45 23.62 -14.69
C LYS A 250 -14.63 25.01 -14.06
N PRO A 251 -15.43 25.14 -12.98
CA PRO A 251 -15.69 26.43 -12.36
C PRO A 251 -14.49 26.89 -11.54
N GLU A 252 -14.39 28.20 -11.36
CA GLU A 252 -13.46 28.80 -10.40
C GLU A 252 -13.70 28.22 -8.99
N VAL A 253 -12.61 27.95 -8.28
CA VAL A 253 -12.65 27.43 -6.91
C VAL A 253 -12.47 28.60 -5.94
N PRO A 254 -13.45 28.89 -5.06
CA PRO A 254 -13.31 29.96 -4.08
C PRO A 254 -12.10 29.75 -3.18
N GLN A 255 -11.41 30.84 -2.79
CA GLN A 255 -10.22 30.75 -1.93
C GLN A 255 -10.47 29.95 -0.64
N SER A 256 -11.63 30.11 0.00
CA SER A 256 -11.99 29.34 1.20
C SER A 256 -12.09 27.82 0.96
N GLU A 257 -12.39 27.41 -0.27
CA GLU A 257 -12.44 26.01 -0.67
C GLU A 257 -11.02 25.47 -0.96
N LEU A 258 -10.15 26.29 -1.56
CA LEU A 258 -8.74 25.98 -1.73
C LEU A 258 -8.06 25.79 -0.37
N ASP A 259 -8.21 26.75 0.55
CA ASP A 259 -7.63 26.70 1.89
C ASP A 259 -8.10 25.45 2.66
N ARG A 260 -9.38 25.09 2.54
CA ARG A 260 -9.96 23.93 3.22
C ARG A 260 -9.45 22.59 2.64
N ARG A 261 -9.23 22.52 1.33
CA ARG A 261 -8.86 21.26 0.66
C ARG A 261 -7.36 21.03 0.55
N MET A 262 -6.59 22.11 0.58
CA MET A 262 -5.14 22.11 0.53
C MET A 262 -4.59 22.56 1.88
N TYR A 263 -4.20 23.82 1.97
CA TYR A 263 -3.73 24.50 3.16
C TYR A 263 -4.01 26.00 3.04
N GLU A 264 -4.03 26.70 4.16
CA GLU A 264 -4.30 28.13 4.21
C GLU A 264 -3.33 28.92 3.31
N GLY A 265 -3.86 29.71 2.38
CA GLY A 265 -3.08 30.51 1.44
C GLY A 265 -2.75 29.81 0.12
N TYR A 266 -3.21 28.57 -0.11
CA TYR A 266 -3.01 27.88 -1.39
C TYR A 266 -3.69 28.64 -2.54
N THR A 267 -2.95 28.95 -3.60
CA THR A 267 -3.47 29.62 -4.80
C THR A 267 -3.63 28.63 -5.95
N MET A 268 -4.73 28.72 -6.72
CA MET A 268 -4.90 27.93 -7.95
C MET A 268 -3.73 28.23 -8.91
N PRO A 269 -2.93 27.23 -9.32
CA PRO A 269 -1.72 27.47 -10.08
C PRO A 269 -1.94 27.53 -11.60
N ASN A 270 -3.17 27.39 -12.07
CA ASN A 270 -3.52 27.38 -13.50
C ASN A 270 -4.89 28.03 -13.78
N ASP A 271 -5.05 28.53 -15.01
CA ASP A 271 -6.26 29.24 -15.45
C ASP A 271 -7.43 28.30 -15.84
N ASP A 272 -7.15 27.01 -16.01
CA ASP A 272 -8.15 25.99 -16.40
C ASP A 272 -8.95 25.44 -15.19
N ASN A 273 -8.69 25.96 -13.98
CA ASN A 273 -9.29 25.53 -12.73
C ASN A 273 -9.14 24.03 -12.44
N VAL A 274 -8.04 23.43 -12.91
CA VAL A 274 -7.68 22.05 -12.61
C VAL A 274 -7.01 22.02 -11.24
N LEU A 275 -7.66 21.40 -10.27
CA LEU A 275 -7.16 21.28 -8.90
C LEU A 275 -6.64 19.88 -8.59
N TRP A 276 -7.18 18.85 -9.25
CA TRP A 276 -6.88 17.46 -8.94
C TRP A 276 -6.54 16.65 -10.19
N ILE A 277 -5.61 15.71 -10.04
CA ILE A 277 -5.53 14.54 -10.91
C ILE A 277 -6.11 13.37 -10.12
N VAL A 278 -7.20 12.79 -10.62
CA VAL A 278 -7.96 11.76 -9.90
C VAL A 278 -7.76 10.41 -10.57
N VAL A 279 -7.05 9.53 -9.87
CA VAL A 279 -6.70 8.19 -10.33
C VAL A 279 -7.83 7.22 -10.01
N HIS A 280 -8.20 6.43 -11.01
CA HIS A 280 -9.19 5.35 -10.94
C HIS A 280 -8.62 4.08 -11.57
N GLU A 281 -9.23 2.96 -11.22
CA GLU A 281 -9.17 1.75 -12.01
C GLU A 281 -10.55 1.51 -12.60
N THR A 282 -10.59 0.96 -13.83
CA THR A 282 -11.85 0.76 -14.57
C THR A 282 -12.86 -0.13 -13.84
N GLY A 283 -12.39 -0.93 -12.87
CA GLY A 283 -13.22 -1.87 -12.11
C GLY A 283 -13.72 -3.04 -12.96
N MET A 284 -13.23 -3.20 -14.20
CA MET A 284 -13.65 -4.22 -15.15
C MET A 284 -12.50 -5.17 -15.48
N LYS A 285 -12.48 -6.33 -14.81
CA LYS A 285 -11.49 -7.40 -15.01
C LYS A 285 -11.92 -8.38 -16.12
N THR A 286 -12.24 -7.87 -17.30
CA THR A 286 -12.68 -8.69 -18.44
C THR A 286 -11.64 -8.66 -19.55
N VAL A 287 -11.36 -9.82 -20.14
CA VAL A 287 -10.44 -9.98 -21.27
C VAL A 287 -10.83 -9.05 -22.43
N GLY A 288 -9.83 -8.39 -23.04
CA GLY A 288 -10.01 -7.51 -24.19
C GLY A 288 -10.48 -6.08 -23.87
N LEU A 289 -10.66 -5.72 -22.59
CA LEU A 289 -11.04 -4.35 -22.19
C LEU A 289 -9.81 -3.43 -22.04
N PHE A 290 -9.13 -3.18 -23.15
CA PHE A 290 -8.07 -2.17 -23.29
C PHE A 290 -8.67 -0.76 -23.48
N ALA A 291 -7.83 0.28 -23.56
CA ALA A 291 -8.27 1.67 -23.60
C ALA A 291 -9.24 1.97 -24.76
N GLU A 292 -9.04 1.36 -25.93
CA GLU A 292 -9.93 1.45 -27.10
C GLU A 292 -11.37 0.98 -26.81
N ALA A 293 -11.55 -0.04 -25.97
CA ALA A 293 -12.89 -0.50 -25.61
C ALA A 293 -13.64 0.57 -24.81
N PHE A 294 -12.94 1.28 -23.93
CA PHE A 294 -13.49 2.37 -23.12
C PHE A 294 -13.72 3.63 -23.94
N ASP A 295 -12.84 3.95 -24.89
CA ASP A 295 -13.04 5.00 -25.89
C ASP A 295 -14.38 4.79 -26.63
N LYS A 296 -14.60 3.58 -27.14
CA LYS A 296 -15.87 3.20 -27.77
C LYS A 296 -17.06 3.33 -26.81
N ILE A 297 -16.92 2.91 -25.55
CA ILE A 297 -17.98 3.04 -24.54
C ILE A 297 -18.34 4.51 -24.32
N GLN A 298 -17.37 5.42 -24.21
CA GLN A 298 -17.64 6.85 -24.02
C GLN A 298 -18.33 7.45 -25.26
N TRP A 299 -17.88 7.06 -26.46
CA TRP A 299 -18.50 7.48 -27.71
C TRP A 299 -19.95 6.99 -27.86
N ASP A 300 -20.20 5.70 -27.61
CA ASP A 300 -21.52 5.10 -27.68
C ASP A 300 -22.48 5.72 -26.65
N ARG A 301 -22.00 6.10 -25.46
CA ARG A 301 -22.81 6.84 -24.48
C ARG A 301 -23.21 8.22 -25.00
N ALA A 302 -22.28 8.95 -25.61
CA ALA A 302 -22.55 10.28 -26.13
C ALA A 302 -23.47 10.28 -27.36
N THR A 303 -23.43 9.23 -28.19
CA THR A 303 -24.08 9.20 -29.51
C THR A 303 -25.23 8.20 -29.66
N GLY A 304 -25.33 7.24 -28.75
CA GLY A 304 -26.25 6.11 -28.84
C GLY A 304 -27.74 6.48 -28.74
N ASP A 305 -28.59 5.55 -29.16
CA ASP A 305 -30.04 5.80 -29.23
C ASP A 305 -30.74 5.82 -27.87
N SER A 306 -30.16 5.14 -26.90
CA SER A 306 -30.67 5.05 -25.52
C SER A 306 -30.07 6.17 -24.67
N LYS A 307 -30.87 6.77 -23.78
CA LYS A 307 -30.36 7.72 -22.79
C LYS A 307 -29.36 7.00 -21.86
N PRO A 308 -28.09 7.44 -21.79
CA PRO A 308 -27.08 6.80 -20.96
C PRO A 308 -27.14 7.26 -19.50
N ASP A 309 -26.41 6.56 -18.64
CA ASP A 309 -26.02 7.09 -17.32
C ASP A 309 -25.02 8.25 -17.49
N SER A 310 -25.05 9.21 -16.57
CA SER A 310 -24.14 10.37 -16.57
C SER A 310 -22.79 10.01 -15.94
N VAL A 311 -21.97 9.27 -16.69
CA VAL A 311 -20.61 8.87 -16.30
C VAL A 311 -19.63 9.20 -17.42
N SER A 312 -18.57 9.92 -17.08
CA SER A 312 -17.50 10.32 -18.00
C SER A 312 -16.19 10.53 -17.26
N TRP A 313 -15.07 10.38 -17.98
CA TRP A 313 -13.71 10.63 -17.50
C TRP A 313 -12.82 11.08 -18.67
N HIS A 314 -11.67 11.67 -18.37
CA HIS A 314 -10.88 12.37 -19.38
C HIS A 314 -9.96 11.41 -20.13
N TYR A 315 -9.32 10.50 -19.41
CA TYR A 315 -8.30 9.60 -19.96
C TYR A 315 -8.57 8.15 -19.60
N THR A 316 -8.35 7.25 -20.54
CA THR A 316 -8.20 5.81 -20.27
C THR A 316 -6.76 5.40 -20.58
N VAL A 317 -6.16 4.62 -19.69
CA VAL A 317 -4.76 4.17 -19.80
C VAL A 317 -4.70 2.66 -19.73
N ASP A 318 -4.03 2.02 -20.69
CA ASP A 318 -3.68 0.60 -20.63
C ASP A 318 -2.16 0.39 -20.71
N ASP A 319 -1.74 -0.85 -20.93
CA ASP A 319 -0.34 -1.25 -20.91
C ASP A 319 0.47 -0.78 -22.15
N HIS A 320 -0.16 -0.18 -23.15
CA HIS A 320 0.52 0.26 -24.38
C HIS A 320 0.03 1.59 -24.96
N GLN A 321 -1.08 2.16 -24.48
CA GLN A 321 -1.61 3.43 -24.97
C GLN A 321 -2.41 4.23 -23.95
N ILE A 322 -2.59 5.51 -24.27
CA ILE A 322 -3.38 6.48 -23.51
C ILE A 322 -4.35 7.16 -24.48
N ILE A 323 -5.65 7.13 -24.17
CA ILE A 323 -6.70 7.78 -24.98
C ILE A 323 -7.40 8.86 -24.17
N GLN A 324 -7.48 10.06 -24.73
CA GLN A 324 -8.21 11.21 -24.17
C GLN A 324 -9.57 11.37 -24.86
N ASN A 325 -10.65 11.42 -24.07
CA ASN A 325 -12.02 11.59 -24.56
C ASN A 325 -12.64 12.97 -24.31
N TYR A 326 -12.16 13.72 -23.33
CA TYR A 326 -12.64 15.08 -23.06
C TYR A 326 -11.47 16.03 -22.83
N GLU A 327 -11.66 17.29 -23.23
CA GLU A 327 -10.71 18.35 -22.90
C GLU A 327 -10.59 18.50 -21.39
N ASP A 328 -9.37 18.69 -20.89
CA ASP A 328 -9.05 18.77 -19.46
C ASP A 328 -9.85 19.85 -18.71
N LYS A 329 -10.18 20.96 -19.38
CA LYS A 329 -10.95 22.09 -18.81
C LYS A 329 -12.44 21.79 -18.67
N ILE A 330 -12.93 20.64 -19.14
CA ILE A 330 -14.34 20.24 -19.05
C ILE A 330 -14.53 19.36 -17.82
N ALA A 331 -15.58 19.60 -17.04
CA ALA A 331 -15.90 18.74 -15.90
C ALA A 331 -16.41 17.38 -16.39
N CYS A 332 -15.98 16.30 -15.75
CA CYS A 332 -16.45 14.93 -16.02
C CYS A 332 -17.09 14.33 -14.77
N TRP A 333 -17.90 13.29 -14.94
CA TRP A 333 -18.64 12.66 -13.84
C TRP A 333 -17.98 11.32 -13.43
N HIS A 334 -16.86 11.40 -12.72
CA HIS A 334 -16.03 10.24 -12.35
C HIS A 334 -15.78 10.06 -10.84
N ALA A 335 -15.94 11.08 -10.01
CA ALA A 335 -15.53 11.08 -8.59
C ALA A 335 -16.69 10.89 -7.58
N GLY A 336 -17.94 10.86 -8.05
CA GLY A 336 -19.11 10.58 -7.20
C GLY A 336 -19.45 11.63 -6.13
N ASP A 337 -18.74 12.76 -6.09
CA ASP A 337 -18.93 13.88 -5.15
C ASP A 337 -19.93 14.94 -5.64
N ARG A 338 -20.84 14.50 -6.53
CA ARG A 338 -21.91 15.32 -7.11
C ARG A 338 -21.34 16.56 -7.80
N THR A 339 -21.80 17.75 -7.41
CA THR A 339 -21.46 19.03 -8.02
C THR A 339 -20.65 19.93 -7.07
N ALA A 340 -19.91 19.34 -6.11
CA ALA A 340 -19.09 20.10 -5.18
C ALA A 340 -18.02 20.91 -5.93
N ILE A 341 -18.00 22.23 -5.74
CA ILE A 341 -16.93 23.10 -6.26
C ILE A 341 -15.65 22.75 -5.52
N GLY A 342 -14.51 22.74 -6.22
CA GLY A 342 -13.25 22.20 -5.69
C GLY A 342 -13.26 20.67 -5.54
N GLY A 343 -14.33 19.99 -5.94
CA GLY A 343 -14.45 18.54 -5.92
C GLY A 343 -13.81 17.83 -7.12
N GLY A 344 -13.75 16.51 -7.08
CA GLY A 344 -13.17 15.66 -8.11
C GLY A 344 -13.91 15.76 -9.43
N ASN A 345 -15.25 15.78 -9.43
CA ASN A 345 -16.01 15.95 -10.68
C ASN A 345 -15.83 17.34 -11.32
N LYS A 346 -15.87 18.39 -10.50
CA LYS A 346 -15.91 19.78 -10.99
C LYS A 346 -14.54 20.35 -11.28
N ASN A 347 -13.49 19.90 -10.61
CA ASN A 347 -12.14 20.48 -10.71
C ASN A 347 -11.05 19.41 -10.86
N GLY A 348 -11.41 18.14 -11.03
CA GLY A 348 -10.46 17.04 -11.25
C GLY A 348 -10.37 16.61 -12.72
N ILE A 349 -9.23 16.02 -13.06
CA ILE A 349 -9.02 15.22 -14.27
C ILE A 349 -9.07 13.75 -13.86
N GLY A 350 -10.18 13.07 -14.18
CA GLY A 350 -10.33 11.62 -13.99
C GLY A 350 -9.56 10.79 -15.03
N ILE A 351 -8.74 9.86 -14.54
CA ILE A 351 -7.99 8.88 -15.33
C ILE A 351 -8.44 7.47 -14.93
N GLU A 352 -8.89 6.67 -15.89
CA GLU A 352 -9.29 5.27 -15.70
C GLU A 352 -8.18 4.34 -16.18
N MET A 353 -7.50 3.66 -15.26
CA MET A 353 -6.48 2.66 -15.59
C MET A 353 -7.11 1.28 -15.83
N CYS A 354 -6.77 0.65 -16.97
CA CYS A 354 -7.22 -0.69 -17.33
C CYS A 354 -6.60 -1.77 -16.43
N ILE A 355 -7.43 -2.75 -16.05
CA ILE A 355 -7.09 -3.87 -15.17
C ILE A 355 -7.50 -5.23 -15.75
N ASN A 356 -7.62 -5.31 -17.08
CA ASN A 356 -8.02 -6.54 -17.78
C ASN A 356 -6.95 -7.63 -17.62
N PRO A 357 -7.32 -8.91 -17.41
CA PRO A 357 -6.36 -9.98 -17.10
C PRO A 357 -5.35 -10.32 -18.21
N ASP A 358 -5.68 -9.99 -19.47
CA ASP A 358 -4.83 -10.16 -20.63
C ASP A 358 -3.93 -8.95 -20.94
N GLY A 359 -4.02 -7.88 -20.14
CA GLY A 359 -3.11 -6.75 -20.14
C GLY A 359 -2.06 -6.85 -19.03
N LYS A 360 -0.99 -6.06 -19.13
CA LYS A 360 0.08 -5.99 -18.13
C LYS A 360 -0.18 -4.86 -17.12
N TYR A 361 -0.73 -5.19 -15.96
CA TYR A 361 -1.08 -4.20 -14.92
C TYR A 361 0.06 -3.24 -14.59
N ASP A 362 1.29 -3.73 -14.42
CA ASP A 362 2.43 -2.86 -14.08
C ASP A 362 2.82 -1.89 -15.19
N ALA A 363 2.60 -2.27 -16.46
CA ALA A 363 2.77 -1.34 -17.58
C ALA A 363 1.66 -0.29 -17.58
N SER A 364 0.40 -0.67 -17.33
CA SER A 364 -0.70 0.29 -17.15
C SER A 364 -0.39 1.27 -16.03
N LEU A 365 0.12 0.77 -14.89
CA LEU A 365 0.53 1.57 -13.73
C LEU A 365 1.61 2.60 -14.10
N ARG A 366 2.56 2.23 -14.98
CA ARG A 366 3.62 3.14 -15.45
C ARG A 366 3.09 4.17 -16.44
N ASN A 367 2.28 3.75 -17.40
CA ASN A 367 1.68 4.68 -18.36
C ASN A 367 0.80 5.69 -17.63
N ASP A 368 0.07 5.26 -16.60
CA ASP A 368 -0.75 6.14 -15.76
C ASP A 368 0.15 7.09 -14.97
N ALA A 369 1.19 6.59 -14.32
CA ALA A 369 2.15 7.45 -13.61
C ALA A 369 2.80 8.50 -14.51
N ARG A 370 3.15 8.11 -15.75
CA ARG A 370 3.72 9.02 -16.75
C ARG A 370 2.72 10.08 -17.19
N LEU A 371 1.44 9.71 -17.38
CA LEU A 371 0.36 10.64 -17.69
C LEU A 371 0.11 11.62 -16.55
N VAL A 372 0.01 11.12 -15.31
CA VAL A 372 -0.15 11.96 -14.12
C VAL A 372 0.99 12.96 -14.03
N ALA A 373 2.24 12.54 -14.20
CA ALA A 373 3.39 13.45 -14.22
C ALA A 373 3.25 14.53 -15.32
N SER A 374 2.88 14.16 -16.55
CA SER A 374 2.65 15.12 -17.63
C SER A 374 1.55 16.15 -17.29
N LEU A 375 0.49 15.72 -16.60
CA LEU A 375 -0.61 16.59 -16.19
C LEU A 375 -0.21 17.50 -15.02
N LEU A 376 0.57 17.00 -14.06
CA LEU A 376 1.13 17.82 -12.98
C LEU A 376 1.98 18.96 -13.56
N ILE A 377 2.87 18.64 -14.50
CA ILE A 377 3.71 19.63 -15.21
C ILE A 377 2.84 20.63 -15.97
N LYS A 378 1.88 20.15 -16.77
CA LYS A 378 1.02 20.98 -17.62
C LYS A 378 0.23 22.02 -16.80
N TYR A 379 -0.25 21.63 -15.63
CA TYR A 379 -1.13 22.46 -14.79
C TYR A 379 -0.42 23.10 -13.59
N ASN A 380 0.91 23.00 -13.54
CA ASN A 380 1.72 23.49 -12.43
C ASN A 380 1.21 23.00 -11.07
N LEU A 381 0.80 21.74 -11.02
CA LEU A 381 0.33 21.04 -9.82
C LEU A 381 1.47 20.22 -9.22
N ASN A 382 1.34 19.89 -7.93
CA ASN A 382 2.33 19.11 -7.20
C ASN A 382 1.72 17.77 -6.72
N MET A 383 2.50 16.94 -6.03
CA MET A 383 2.05 15.59 -5.62
C MET A 383 0.84 15.62 -4.65
N ALA A 384 0.60 16.73 -3.95
CA ALA A 384 -0.57 16.90 -3.08
C ALA A 384 -1.89 16.91 -3.86
N ASN A 385 -1.85 17.27 -5.14
CA ASN A 385 -2.98 17.33 -6.05
C ASN A 385 -3.34 15.97 -6.68
N VAL A 386 -2.52 14.93 -6.46
CA VAL A 386 -2.83 13.57 -6.93
C VAL A 386 -3.71 12.88 -5.90
N LYS A 387 -4.92 12.50 -6.32
CA LYS A 387 -5.94 11.91 -5.45
C LYS A 387 -6.47 10.61 -6.04
N ARG A 388 -6.99 9.76 -5.19
CA ARG A 388 -7.79 8.59 -5.55
C ARG A 388 -9.26 8.99 -5.62
N HIS A 389 -10.07 8.21 -6.32
CA HIS A 389 -11.53 8.31 -6.18
C HIS A 389 -11.97 8.21 -4.71
N ARG A 390 -11.36 7.31 -3.93
CA ARG A 390 -11.64 7.15 -2.49
C ARG A 390 -11.55 8.45 -1.69
N ASP A 391 -10.71 9.39 -2.10
CA ASP A 391 -10.51 10.64 -1.37
C ASP A 391 -11.70 11.61 -1.53
N PHE A 392 -12.61 11.35 -2.49
CA PHE A 392 -13.82 12.15 -2.73
C PHE A 392 -15.12 11.47 -2.26
N MET A 393 -15.15 10.13 -2.24
CA MET A 393 -16.28 9.37 -1.72
C MET A 393 -15.81 8.01 -1.16
N SER A 394 -16.62 7.38 -0.31
CA SER A 394 -16.33 6.08 0.31
C SER A 394 -16.35 4.87 -0.65
N LYS A 395 -15.80 5.01 -1.86
CA LYS A 395 -15.55 3.93 -2.82
C LYS A 395 -14.12 3.42 -2.66
N ASP A 396 -13.92 2.11 -2.72
CA ASP A 396 -12.59 1.47 -2.74
C ASP A 396 -12.00 1.52 -4.17
N CYS A 397 -11.65 2.71 -4.66
CA CYS A 397 -11.08 2.90 -6.00
C CYS A 397 -9.91 3.89 -5.96
N PRO A 398 -8.76 3.60 -6.61
CA PRO A 398 -8.43 2.39 -7.40
C PRO A 398 -8.32 1.12 -6.51
N GLU A 399 -9.06 0.07 -6.85
CA GLU A 399 -9.33 -1.08 -5.94
C GLU A 399 -8.10 -1.95 -5.73
N THR A 400 -7.49 -2.45 -6.81
CA THR A 400 -6.29 -3.27 -6.77
C THR A 400 -5.16 -2.47 -6.13
N MET A 401 -4.91 -1.23 -6.58
CA MET A 401 -3.86 -0.38 -6.03
C MET A 401 -4.00 -0.11 -4.52
N ILE A 402 -5.23 0.08 -4.01
CA ILE A 402 -5.47 0.25 -2.56
C ILE A 402 -5.27 -1.08 -1.81
N ARG A 403 -5.90 -2.17 -2.29
CA ARG A 403 -5.89 -3.46 -1.58
C ARG A 403 -4.52 -4.10 -1.53
N GLU A 404 -3.73 -3.93 -2.59
CA GLU A 404 -2.35 -4.40 -2.68
C GLU A 404 -1.35 -3.40 -2.12
N ARG A 405 -1.80 -2.27 -1.55
CA ARG A 405 -0.97 -1.24 -0.91
C ARG A 405 0.09 -0.66 -1.85
N ARG A 406 -0.31 -0.44 -3.10
CA ARG A 406 0.56 0.07 -4.17
C ARG A 406 0.43 1.57 -4.39
N TRP A 407 -0.39 2.29 -3.60
CA TRP A 407 -0.57 3.74 -3.77
C TRP A 407 0.75 4.53 -3.63
N PHE A 408 1.54 4.27 -2.59
CA PHE A 408 2.84 4.95 -2.42
C PHE A 408 3.91 4.48 -3.40
N GLU A 409 3.80 3.25 -3.90
CA GLU A 409 4.60 2.81 -5.04
C GLU A 409 4.24 3.67 -6.25
N PHE A 410 2.96 3.75 -6.63
CA PHE A 410 2.47 4.56 -7.74
C PHE A 410 2.90 6.03 -7.65
N LEU A 411 2.75 6.67 -6.48
CA LEU A 411 3.20 8.06 -6.29
C LEU A 411 4.71 8.22 -6.48
N ASP A 412 5.52 7.25 -6.08
CA ASP A 412 6.97 7.25 -6.36
C ASP A 412 7.26 7.13 -7.86
N LEU A 413 6.44 6.36 -8.60
CA LEU A 413 6.56 6.30 -10.07
C LEU A 413 6.21 7.63 -10.71
N VAL A 414 5.16 8.29 -10.23
CA VAL A 414 4.77 9.63 -10.69
C VAL A 414 5.89 10.62 -10.42
N ALA A 415 6.50 10.58 -9.23
CA ALA A 415 7.61 11.47 -8.89
C ALA A 415 8.82 11.27 -9.82
N LYS A 416 9.19 10.01 -10.08
CA LYS A 416 10.27 9.68 -11.03
C LYS A 416 9.95 10.11 -12.45
N GLU A 417 8.72 9.91 -12.93
CA GLU A 417 8.29 10.36 -14.25
C GLU A 417 8.25 11.90 -14.35
N TYR A 418 7.87 12.59 -13.27
CA TYR A 418 7.92 14.05 -13.20
C TYR A 418 9.34 14.56 -13.33
N ILE A 419 10.28 14.02 -12.55
CA ILE A 419 11.70 14.39 -12.64
C ILE A 419 12.26 14.05 -14.01
N SER A 420 11.93 12.88 -14.55
CA SER A 420 12.32 12.49 -15.91
C SER A 420 11.88 13.54 -16.93
N GLN A 421 10.59 13.87 -16.97
CA GLN A 421 10.02 14.78 -17.97
C GLN A 421 10.43 16.24 -17.80
N THR A 422 10.88 16.66 -16.61
CA THR A 422 11.29 18.04 -16.32
C THR A 422 12.80 18.24 -16.35
N LEU A 423 13.56 17.35 -15.69
CA LEU A 423 15.01 17.44 -15.58
C LEU A 423 15.71 16.66 -16.69
N LEU A 424 15.40 15.38 -16.87
CA LEU A 424 16.12 14.54 -17.82
C LEU A 424 15.85 14.92 -19.28
N ALA A 425 14.66 15.46 -19.58
CA ALA A 425 14.29 15.96 -20.91
C ALA A 425 15.23 17.07 -21.44
N GLN A 426 16.06 17.65 -20.57
CA GLN A 426 17.04 18.68 -20.93
C GLN A 426 18.34 18.09 -21.51
N PHE A 427 18.52 16.77 -21.45
CA PHE A 427 19.77 16.10 -21.79
C PHE A 427 19.58 15.02 -22.86
N GLU A 428 20.60 14.79 -23.67
CA GLU A 428 20.70 13.59 -24.48
C GLU A 428 21.17 12.43 -23.61
N ILE A 429 20.33 11.40 -23.46
CA ILE A 429 20.60 10.23 -22.63
C ILE A 429 20.57 8.96 -23.47
N SER A 430 21.63 8.16 -23.37
CA SER A 430 21.68 6.81 -23.93
C SER A 430 22.09 5.80 -22.87
N TYR A 431 21.71 4.54 -23.09
CA TYR A 431 21.97 3.44 -22.18
C TYR A 431 22.65 2.31 -22.92
N GLU A 432 23.72 1.79 -22.34
CA GLU A 432 24.41 0.58 -22.79
C GLU A 432 24.26 -0.50 -21.73
N PHE A 433 24.05 -1.75 -22.16
CA PHE A 433 23.86 -2.90 -21.28
C PHE A 433 24.90 -3.96 -21.61
N ASP A 434 25.35 -4.68 -20.58
CA ASP A 434 26.18 -5.89 -20.72
C ASP A 434 25.35 -7.19 -20.78
N SER A 435 24.05 -7.08 -21.09
CA SER A 435 23.15 -8.22 -21.31
C SER A 435 22.54 -8.13 -22.72
N GLU A 436 22.72 -9.19 -23.53
CA GLU A 436 22.19 -9.25 -24.90
C GLU A 436 20.65 -9.17 -24.93
N VAL A 437 19.98 -9.75 -23.93
CA VAL A 437 18.51 -9.75 -23.84
C VAL A 437 17.99 -8.34 -23.61
N LEU A 438 18.63 -7.58 -22.71
CA LEU A 438 18.25 -6.19 -22.44
C LEU A 438 18.70 -5.23 -23.53
N ALA A 439 19.85 -5.47 -24.18
CA ALA A 439 20.28 -4.69 -25.32
C ALA A 439 19.30 -4.76 -26.51
N ALA A 440 18.61 -5.90 -26.67
CA ALA A 440 17.56 -6.07 -27.68
C ALA A 440 16.17 -5.58 -27.24
N TRP A 441 16.01 -5.25 -25.95
CA TRP A 441 14.73 -4.87 -25.38
C TRP A 441 14.39 -3.41 -25.71
N GLN A 442 13.12 -3.16 -26.03
CA GLN A 442 12.66 -1.80 -26.21
C GLN A 442 12.60 -1.13 -24.83
N ILE A 443 13.35 -0.04 -24.66
CA ILE A 443 13.44 0.71 -23.39
C ILE A 443 12.05 1.19 -22.90
N ALA A 444 11.06 1.28 -23.79
CA ALA A 444 9.67 1.61 -23.45
C ALA A 444 8.80 0.39 -23.03
N GLY A 445 9.34 -0.83 -23.06
CA GLY A 445 8.61 -2.06 -22.74
C GLY A 445 8.57 -2.39 -21.25
N VAL A 446 7.98 -3.54 -20.90
CA VAL A 446 8.13 -4.23 -19.61
C VAL A 446 9.04 -5.45 -19.82
N TYR A 447 10.07 -5.62 -18.98
CA TYR A 447 11.01 -6.73 -19.04
C TYR A 447 10.60 -7.73 -17.97
N GLN A 448 10.08 -8.89 -18.35
CA GLN A 448 9.81 -9.97 -17.42
C GLN A 448 10.99 -10.94 -17.41
N ASN A 449 11.51 -11.25 -16.23
CA ASN A 449 12.58 -12.24 -16.09
C ASN A 449 12.06 -13.61 -16.54
N THR A 450 12.70 -14.18 -17.57
CA THR A 450 12.41 -15.54 -18.05
C THR A 450 13.42 -16.58 -17.55
N ALA A 451 14.43 -16.16 -16.79
CA ALA A 451 15.53 -17.01 -16.32
C ALA A 451 15.34 -17.40 -14.84
N SER A 452 15.84 -18.60 -14.49
CA SER A 452 15.70 -19.21 -13.16
C SER A 452 16.87 -18.92 -12.21
N SER A 453 17.69 -17.90 -12.48
CA SER A 453 18.85 -17.55 -11.66
C SER A 453 19.12 -16.04 -11.71
N PRO A 454 19.56 -15.43 -10.60
CA PRO A 454 19.82 -14.01 -10.57
C PRO A 454 21.00 -13.64 -11.48
N GLU A 455 20.80 -12.62 -12.33
CA GLU A 455 21.77 -12.09 -13.27
C GLU A 455 22.13 -10.65 -12.86
N GLU A 456 23.42 -10.31 -12.80
CA GLU A 456 23.86 -8.93 -12.63
C GLU A 456 24.03 -8.29 -14.01
N VAL A 457 23.39 -7.15 -14.21
CA VAL A 457 23.44 -6.35 -15.43
C VAL A 457 24.07 -5.01 -15.10
N ASN A 458 25.18 -4.68 -15.77
CA ASN A 458 25.74 -3.35 -15.79
C ASN A 458 25.04 -2.49 -16.85
N VAL A 459 24.58 -1.33 -16.40
CA VAL A 459 23.95 -0.30 -17.22
C VAL A 459 24.84 0.94 -17.20
N VAL A 460 25.30 1.38 -18.37
CA VAL A 460 26.04 2.63 -18.52
C VAL A 460 25.10 3.68 -19.08
N ALA A 461 24.70 4.64 -18.25
CA ALA A 461 23.95 5.80 -18.69
C ALA A 461 24.92 6.89 -19.14
N LYS A 462 24.83 7.32 -20.40
CA LYS A 462 25.63 8.40 -20.97
C LYS A 462 24.78 9.66 -21.07
N ILE A 463 25.21 10.73 -20.40
CA ILE A 463 24.50 12.00 -20.29
C ILE A 463 25.49 13.11 -20.60
N GLU A 464 25.29 13.84 -21.70
CA GLU A 464 26.20 14.90 -22.18
C GLU A 464 27.69 14.49 -22.20
N GLY A 465 27.96 13.25 -22.60
CA GLY A 465 29.33 12.71 -22.65
C GLY A 465 29.95 12.33 -21.30
N THR A 466 29.20 12.44 -20.19
CA THR A 466 29.57 11.82 -18.91
C THR A 466 28.96 10.43 -18.80
N GLU A 467 29.72 9.47 -18.28
CA GLU A 467 29.24 8.11 -18.05
C GLU A 467 28.89 7.90 -16.57
N LEU A 468 27.72 7.34 -16.32
CA LEU A 468 27.27 6.86 -15.01
C LEU A 468 27.12 5.34 -15.09
N ASN A 469 27.94 4.63 -14.32
CA ASN A 469 27.92 3.17 -14.25
C ASN A 469 26.96 2.74 -13.14
N LEU A 470 25.97 1.94 -13.50
CA LEU A 470 24.93 1.42 -12.63
C LEU A 470 24.96 -0.11 -12.70
N THR A 471 24.65 -0.77 -11.60
CA THR A 471 24.54 -2.24 -11.56
C THR A 471 23.15 -2.59 -11.04
N ILE A 472 22.45 -3.42 -11.81
CA ILE A 472 21.10 -3.91 -11.53
C ILE A 472 21.17 -5.42 -11.38
N LYS A 473 20.62 -5.96 -10.30
CA LYS A 473 20.44 -7.39 -10.11
C LYS A 473 19.02 -7.78 -10.52
N LEU A 474 18.92 -8.66 -11.52
CA LEU A 474 17.67 -9.29 -11.93
C LEU A 474 17.46 -10.51 -11.02
N ASN A 475 16.35 -10.56 -10.29
CA ASN A 475 16.01 -11.66 -9.37
C ASN A 475 15.05 -12.67 -9.98
#